data_AF-A0A9E4ASE5-F1
#
_entry.id   AF-A0A9E4ASE5-F1
#
_cell.length_a   1.000
_cell.length_b   1.000
_cell.length_c   1.000
_cell.angle_alpha   90.00
_cell.angle_beta   90.00
_cell.angle_gamma   90.00
#
_symmetry.space_group_name_H-M   'P 1'
#
loop_
_entity.id
_entity.type
_entity.pdbx_description
1 polymer ?
#
loop_
_entity_poly.entity_id
_entity_poly.type
_entity_poly.pdbx_seq_one_letter_code
_entity_poly.pdbx_strand_id
1 'polypeptide(L)'
;MDFSISPSTDLSTAISPSALLREEFPEQIHLSRRARRRLAQFDPISLSDHTEIRVRQRGISELQIALMLLFGSSSPAGAAERSFALDQASRQALQRALGDQYARVCDRLDYYVIVNPTSKCVITCCHRLKRPKR
;
A
#
# COMPACT_ATOMS: atom_id res chain seq x y z
N MET A 1 37.54 10.81 -6.56
CA MET A 1 36.56 9.71 -6.66
C MET A 1 35.21 10.32 -6.38
N ASP A 2 34.56 10.85 -7.42
CA ASP A 2 33.25 11.50 -7.29
C ASP A 2 32.19 10.50 -7.75
N PHE A 3 31.55 9.84 -6.79
CA PHE A 3 30.34 9.07 -7.06
C PHE A 3 29.18 10.06 -7.16
N SER A 4 29.02 10.63 -8.34
CA SER A 4 27.80 11.33 -8.72
C SER A 4 26.69 10.29 -8.83
N ILE A 5 25.89 10.14 -7.76
CA ILE A 5 24.66 9.35 -7.80
C ILE A 5 23.70 10.14 -8.68
N SER A 6 23.70 9.83 -9.98
CA SER A 6 22.64 10.25 -10.89
C SER A 6 21.30 9.85 -10.27
N PRO A 7 20.27 10.72 -10.24
CA PRO A 7 18.94 10.29 -9.90
C PRO A 7 18.55 9.27 -10.97
N SER A 8 18.50 7.99 -10.60
CA SER A 8 17.97 6.97 -11.47
C SER A 8 16.55 7.41 -11.80
N THR A 9 16.34 7.73 -13.06
CA THR A 9 15.01 7.93 -13.62
C THR A 9 14.37 6.55 -13.65
N ASP A 10 13.96 6.08 -12.48
CA ASP A 10 13.32 4.80 -12.27
C ASP A 10 12.05 4.83 -13.11
N LEU A 11 11.99 3.99 -14.14
CA LEU A 11 10.77 3.68 -14.89
C LEU A 11 9.86 2.86 -13.99
N SER A 12 9.38 3.51 -12.93
CA SER A 12 8.59 2.95 -11.86
C SER A 12 7.17 2.74 -12.37
N THR A 13 6.69 1.50 -12.30
CA THR A 13 5.30 1.18 -12.62
C THR A 13 4.40 2.01 -11.70
N ALA A 14 3.63 2.93 -12.29
CA ALA A 14 2.71 3.79 -11.57
C ALA A 14 1.38 3.05 -11.39
N ILE A 15 0.98 2.87 -10.13
CA ILE A 15 -0.33 2.33 -9.77
C ILE A 15 -1.27 3.50 -9.44
N SER A 16 -2.54 3.37 -9.85
CA SER A 16 -3.59 4.31 -9.47
C SER A 16 -4.56 3.64 -8.51
N PRO A 17 -4.48 3.93 -7.19
CA PRO A 17 -5.39 3.36 -6.21
C PRO A 17 -6.87 3.63 -6.53
N SER A 18 -7.22 4.77 -7.14
CA SER A 18 -8.62 5.03 -7.50
C SER A 18 -9.10 4.18 -8.68
N ALA A 19 -8.25 3.93 -9.68
CA ALA A 19 -8.58 3.06 -10.80
C ALA A 19 -8.78 1.62 -10.33
N LEU A 20 -7.83 1.09 -9.54
CA LEU A 20 -7.89 -0.27 -8.99
C LEU A 20 -9.15 -0.50 -8.14
N LEU A 21 -9.51 0.48 -7.31
CA LEU A 21 -10.72 0.39 -6.50
C LEU A 21 -12.01 0.36 -7.35
N ARG A 22 -12.06 1.11 -8.45
CA ARG A 22 -13.24 1.13 -9.35
C ARG A 22 -13.39 -0.17 -10.14
N GLU A 23 -12.27 -0.76 -10.53
CA GLU A 23 -12.25 -2.03 -11.28
C GLU A 23 -12.68 -3.21 -10.39
N GLU A 24 -12.11 -3.30 -9.18
CA GLU A 24 -12.31 -4.43 -8.28
C GLU A 24 -13.59 -4.34 -7.45
N PHE A 25 -14.03 -3.11 -7.14
CA PHE A 25 -15.23 -2.84 -6.37
C PHE A 25 -16.17 -1.92 -7.18
N PRO A 26 -16.92 -2.49 -8.15
CA PRO A 26 -17.81 -1.72 -9.02
C PRO A 26 -19.00 -1.09 -8.26
N GLU A 27 -19.33 -1.63 -7.08
CA GLU A 27 -20.34 -1.04 -6.19
C GLU A 27 -19.76 0.14 -5.40
N GLN A 28 -20.62 1.07 -4.96
CA GLN A 28 -20.18 2.26 -4.22
C GLN A 28 -19.48 1.89 -2.90
N ILE A 29 -18.16 2.13 -2.84
CA ILE A 29 -17.39 2.01 -1.61
C ILE A 29 -17.49 3.27 -0.75
N HIS A 30 -17.72 3.09 0.55
CA HIS A 30 -17.83 4.21 1.49
C HIS A 30 -16.45 4.60 2.04
N LEU A 31 -15.75 5.48 1.31
CA LEU A 31 -14.46 6.00 1.77
C LEU A 31 -14.62 7.04 2.89
N SER A 32 -14.00 6.77 4.04
CA SER A 32 -13.87 7.73 5.13
C SER A 32 -13.09 8.99 4.69
N ARG A 33 -13.25 10.11 5.42
CA ARG A 33 -12.47 11.34 5.17
C ARG A 33 -10.96 11.09 5.14
N ARG A 34 -10.46 10.22 6.03
CA ARG A 34 -9.05 9.82 6.08
C ARG A 34 -8.63 9.07 4.82
N ALA A 35 -9.43 8.09 4.38
CA ALA A 35 -9.15 7.32 3.17
C ALA A 35 -9.16 8.22 1.92
N ARG A 36 -10.10 9.16 1.81
CA ARG A 36 -10.13 10.14 0.70
C ARG A 36 -8.89 11.04 0.66
N ARG A 37 -8.43 11.53 1.81
CA ARG A 37 -7.19 12.32 1.89
C ARG A 37 -5.98 11.51 1.44
N ARG A 38 -5.88 10.25 1.86
CA ARG A 38 -4.80 9.34 1.45
C ARG A 38 -4.87 8.98 -0.02
N LEU A 39 -6.07 8.84 -0.57
CA LEU A 39 -6.26 8.64 -2.00
C LEU A 39 -5.70 9.83 -2.77
N ALA A 40 -6.06 11.06 -2.40
CA ALA A 40 -5.50 12.26 -3.02
C ALA A 40 -3.97 12.38 -2.84
N GLN A 41 -3.43 11.86 -1.74
CA GLN A 41 -2.00 11.87 -1.47
C GLN A 41 -1.22 10.87 -2.36
N PHE A 42 -1.75 9.66 -2.53
CA PHE A 42 -1.05 8.51 -3.13
C PHE A 42 -1.60 8.11 -4.50
N ASP A 43 -2.35 8.98 -5.18
CA ASP A 43 -2.87 8.72 -6.51
C ASP A 43 -2.32 9.73 -7.53
N PRO A 44 -1.52 9.29 -8.54
CA PRO A 44 -0.88 7.98 -8.63
C PRO A 44 0.29 7.83 -7.63
N ILE A 45 0.70 6.58 -7.37
CA ILE A 45 1.91 6.24 -6.61
C ILE A 45 2.75 5.25 -7.43
N SER A 46 4.07 5.37 -7.38
CA SER A 46 4.95 4.50 -8.14
C SER A 46 5.52 3.34 -7.31
N LEU A 47 5.89 2.25 -7.97
CA LEU A 47 6.62 1.14 -7.35
C LEU A 47 8.09 1.22 -7.74
N SER A 48 9.01 1.15 -6.78
CA SER A 48 10.43 0.94 -7.12
C SER A 48 10.62 -0.41 -7.83
N ASP A 49 11.65 -0.54 -8.66
CA ASP A 49 11.99 -1.79 -9.35
C ASP A 49 12.14 -2.97 -8.38
N HIS A 50 12.77 -2.71 -7.23
CA HIS A 50 12.90 -3.70 -6.17
C HIS A 50 11.54 -4.14 -5.63
N THR A 51 10.64 -3.19 -5.37
CA THR A 51 9.27 -3.48 -4.92
C THR A 51 8.53 -4.29 -5.95
N GLU A 52 8.56 -3.92 -7.23
CA GLU A 52 7.83 -4.62 -8.28
C GLU A 52 8.20 -6.11 -8.35
N ILE A 53 9.50 -6.41 -8.29
CA ILE A 53 9.99 -7.79 -8.24
C ILE A 53 9.47 -8.52 -7.00
N ARG A 54 9.50 -7.88 -5.83
CA ARG A 54 9.06 -8.48 -4.56
C ARG A 54 7.55 -8.69 -4.49
N VAL A 55 6.76 -7.78 -5.07
CA VAL A 55 5.30 -7.87 -5.19
C VAL A 55 4.95 -9.16 -5.94
N ARG A 56 5.56 -9.35 -7.12
CA ARG A 56 5.37 -10.54 -7.95
C ARG A 56 5.81 -11.82 -7.23
N GLN A 57 7.01 -11.83 -6.64
CA GLN A 57 7.54 -13.01 -5.93
C GLN A 57 6.68 -13.44 -4.74
N ARG A 58 5.95 -12.52 -4.11
CA ARG A 58 5.19 -12.77 -2.87
C ARG A 58 3.69 -12.91 -3.11
N GLY A 59 3.24 -12.86 -4.36
CA GLY A 59 1.82 -12.90 -4.72
C GLY A 59 1.02 -11.75 -4.11
N ILE A 60 1.67 -10.59 -3.91
CA ILE A 60 1.00 -9.38 -3.43
C ILE A 60 0.41 -8.68 -4.66
N SER A 61 -0.82 -8.21 -4.60
CA SER A 61 -1.44 -7.45 -5.70
C SER A 61 -1.31 -5.94 -5.52
N GLU A 62 -1.47 -5.19 -6.60
CA GLU A 62 -1.49 -3.72 -6.55
C GLU A 62 -2.71 -3.21 -5.77
N LEU A 63 -3.86 -3.88 -5.91
CA LEU A 63 -5.05 -3.63 -5.10
C LEU A 63 -4.74 -3.74 -3.60
N GLN A 64 -4.00 -4.78 -3.23
CA GLN A 64 -3.59 -5.01 -1.86
C GLN A 64 -2.72 -3.87 -1.31
N ILE A 65 -1.79 -3.36 -2.11
CA ILE A 65 -0.99 -2.17 -1.77
C ILE A 65 -1.90 -0.95 -1.60
N ALA A 66 -2.80 -0.70 -2.55
CA ALA A 66 -3.75 0.41 -2.50
C ALA A 66 -4.59 0.39 -1.21
N LEU A 67 -5.17 -0.77 -0.85
CA LEU A 67 -5.94 -0.92 0.38
C LEU A 67 -5.10 -0.63 1.63
N MET A 68 -3.84 -1.06 1.65
CA MET A 68 -2.93 -0.82 2.78
C MET A 68 -2.61 0.67 2.94
N LEU A 69 -2.36 1.38 1.84
CA LEU A 69 -2.11 2.83 1.87
C LEU A 69 -3.32 3.61 2.36
N LEU A 70 -4.51 3.25 1.91
CA LEU A 70 -5.74 3.97 2.23
C LEU A 70 -6.22 3.72 3.65
N PHE A 71 -6.25 2.46 4.09
CA PHE A 71 -6.86 2.07 5.36
C PHE A 71 -5.85 1.75 6.46
N GLY A 72 -4.63 1.33 6.11
CA GLY A 72 -3.60 0.91 7.05
C GLY A 72 -3.23 1.97 8.08
N SER A 73 -2.95 1.53 9.30
CA SER A 73 -2.33 2.38 10.31
C SER A 73 -0.92 2.72 9.89
N SER A 74 -0.56 4.00 10.03
CA SER A 74 0.74 4.52 9.59
C SER A 74 1.68 4.68 10.78
N SER A 75 2.89 4.18 10.66
CA SER A 75 3.97 4.36 11.65
C SER A 75 5.23 4.89 10.95
N PRO A 76 6.12 5.61 11.66
CA PRO A 76 7.44 5.93 11.14
C PRO A 76 8.25 4.66 10.86
N ALA A 77 8.90 4.59 9.70
CA ALA A 77 9.73 3.44 9.29
C ALA A 77 11.20 3.81 9.02
N GLY A 78 11.54 5.09 9.19
CA GLY A 78 12.85 5.68 8.92
C GLY A 78 12.76 7.19 9.13
N ALA A 79 13.70 7.94 8.55
CA ALA A 79 13.73 9.41 8.69
C ALA A 79 12.54 10.09 7.99
N ALA A 80 12.26 9.70 6.74
CA ALA A 80 11.16 10.27 5.94
C ALA A 80 10.08 9.24 5.56
N GLU A 81 10.29 7.96 5.90
CA GLU A 81 9.50 6.84 5.42
C GLU A 81 8.36 6.49 6.36
N ARG A 82 7.28 5.98 5.78
CA ARG A 82 6.08 5.55 6.52
C ARG A 82 5.75 4.10 6.20
N SER A 83 5.58 3.29 7.24
CA SER A 83 5.02 1.95 7.11
C SER A 83 3.50 1.99 7.28
N PHE A 84 2.78 1.28 6.44
CA PHE A 84 1.34 1.08 6.50
C PHE A 84 1.06 -0.41 6.73
N ALA A 85 0.29 -0.71 7.76
CA ALA A 85 -0.13 -2.08 8.11
C ALA A 85 -1.57 -2.08 8.62
N LEU A 86 -2.30 -3.17 8.37
CA LEU A 86 -3.65 -3.34 8.90
C LEU A 86 -3.60 -3.88 10.34
N ASP A 87 -3.92 -3.02 11.29
CA ASP A 87 -4.31 -3.37 12.66
C ASP A 87 -5.82 -3.67 12.75
N GLN A 88 -6.29 -4.04 13.95
CA GLN A 88 -7.70 -4.36 14.15
C GLN A 88 -8.64 -3.21 13.78
N ALA A 89 -8.29 -1.96 14.13
CA ALA A 89 -9.13 -0.79 13.87
C ALA A 89 -9.21 -0.46 12.38
N SER A 90 -8.09 -0.53 11.67
CA SER A 90 -8.02 -0.32 10.22
C SER A 90 -8.69 -1.45 9.44
N ARG A 91 -8.65 -2.70 9.92
CA ARG A 91 -9.45 -3.81 9.36
C ARG A 91 -10.94 -3.54 9.49
N GLN A 92 -11.41 -3.07 10.64
CA GLN A 92 -12.81 -2.68 10.81
C GLN A 92 -13.20 -1.50 9.91
N ALA A 93 -12.33 -0.50 9.77
CA ALA A 93 -12.57 0.64 8.88
C ALA A 93 -12.67 0.20 7.41
N LEU A 94 -11.81 -0.74 7.00
CA LEU A 94 -11.84 -1.33 5.67
C LEU A 94 -13.12 -2.16 5.45
N GLN A 95 -13.50 -2.99 6.42
CA GLN A 95 -14.74 -3.77 6.37
C GLN A 95 -15.97 -2.86 6.22
N ARG A 96 -16.05 -1.76 6.97
CA ARG A 96 -17.14 -0.78 6.83
C ARG A 96 -17.15 -0.09 5.46
N ALA A 97 -15.98 0.08 4.84
CA ALA A 97 -15.88 0.75 3.54
C ALA A 97 -16.26 -0.18 2.37
N LEU A 98 -15.91 -1.47 2.46
CA LEU A 98 -16.18 -2.47 1.42
C LEU A 98 -17.50 -3.22 1.62
N GLY A 99 -18.06 -3.23 2.83
CA GLY A 99 -19.25 -4.03 3.15
C GLY A 99 -19.00 -5.52 2.90
N ASP A 100 -19.93 -6.17 2.23
CA ASP A 100 -19.88 -7.62 1.93
C ASP A 100 -18.70 -7.99 1.02
N GLN A 101 -18.19 -7.03 0.24
CA GLN A 101 -17.02 -7.23 -0.62
C GLN A 101 -15.72 -7.44 0.18
N TYR A 102 -15.71 -7.11 1.49
CA TYR A 102 -14.55 -7.34 2.36
C TYR A 102 -14.11 -8.81 2.41
N ALA A 103 -15.06 -9.75 2.37
CA ALA A 103 -14.77 -11.18 2.42
C ALA A 103 -13.90 -11.66 1.25
N ARG A 104 -13.89 -10.95 0.12
CA ARG A 104 -13.07 -11.29 -1.06
C ARG A 104 -11.57 -11.03 -0.85
N VAL A 105 -11.24 -10.11 0.06
CA VAL A 105 -9.87 -9.63 0.24
C VAL A 105 -9.30 -9.95 1.61
N CYS A 106 -10.13 -10.11 2.65
CA CYS A 106 -9.72 -10.13 4.05
C CYS A 106 -8.56 -11.08 4.39
N ASP A 107 -8.59 -12.29 3.83
CA ASP A 107 -7.63 -13.36 4.12
C ASP A 107 -6.24 -13.10 3.56
N ARG A 108 -6.14 -12.16 2.62
CA ARG A 108 -4.88 -11.86 1.95
C ARG A 108 -4.18 -10.62 2.50
N LEU A 109 -4.78 -9.88 3.45
CA LEU A 109 -4.30 -8.54 3.88
C LEU A 109 -3.29 -8.54 5.03
N ASP A 110 -2.47 -9.58 5.21
CA ASP A 110 -1.49 -9.67 6.30
C ASP A 110 -0.07 -9.30 5.87
N TYR A 111 0.09 -8.10 5.33
CA TYR A 111 1.37 -7.52 4.91
C TYR A 111 1.54 -6.09 5.42
N TYR A 112 2.72 -5.53 5.21
CA TYR A 112 3.01 -4.11 5.42
C TYR A 112 3.66 -3.52 4.17
N VAL A 113 3.46 -2.22 4.00
CA VAL A 113 4.00 -1.45 2.88
C VAL A 113 4.79 -0.28 3.44
N ILE A 114 6.02 -0.07 2.96
CA ILE A 114 6.81 1.11 3.27
C ILE A 114 6.82 2.03 2.06
N VAL A 115 6.52 3.30 2.30
CA VAL A 115 6.51 4.33 1.27
C VAL A 115 7.34 5.53 1.67
N ASN A 116 7.87 6.21 0.67
CA ASN A 116 8.30 7.59 0.78
C ASN A 116 7.10 8.48 0.38
N PRO A 117 6.46 9.19 1.33
CA PRO A 117 5.31 10.04 1.03
C PRO A 117 5.67 11.28 0.22
N THR A 118 6.93 11.73 0.23
CA THR A 118 7.40 12.89 -0.52
C THR A 118 7.58 12.55 -2.00
N SER A 119 8.25 11.44 -2.29
CA SER A 119 8.49 10.98 -3.67
C SER A 119 7.34 10.15 -4.24
N LYS A 120 6.27 9.92 -3.46
CA LYS A 120 5.12 9.05 -3.82
C LYS A 120 5.58 7.72 -4.41
N CYS A 121 6.49 7.03 -3.71
CA CYS A 121 7.05 5.76 -4.16
C CYS A 121 6.93 4.70 -3.06
N VAL A 122 6.53 3.49 -3.46
CA VAL A 122 6.57 2.30 -2.61
C VAL A 122 7.97 1.69 -2.66
N ILE A 123 8.63 1.72 -1.51
CA ILE A 123 10.02 1.28 -1.33
C ILE A 123 10.07 -0.24 -1.07
N THR A 124 9.10 -0.77 -0.32
CA THR A 124 9.02 -2.22 -0.07
C THR A 124 7.63 -2.67 0.36
N CYS A 125 7.35 -3.95 0.14
CA CYS A 125 6.17 -4.65 0.65
C CYS A 125 6.56 -6.05 1.15
N CYS A 126 6.03 -6.47 2.29
CA CYS A 126 6.31 -7.81 2.82
C CYS A 126 5.18 -8.32 3.72
N HIS A 127 5.03 -9.64 3.77
CA HIS A 127 4.13 -10.31 4.72
C HIS A 127 4.52 -9.99 6.17
N ARG A 128 3.53 -9.82 7.04
CA ARG A 128 3.77 -9.68 8.47
C ARG A 128 4.11 -11.06 9.03
N LEU A 129 5.40 -11.39 9.05
CA LEU A 129 5.84 -12.59 9.74
C LEU A 129 5.57 -12.42 11.23
N LYS A 130 4.79 -13.35 11.81
CA LYS A 130 4.73 -13.50 13.27
C LYS A 130 6.17 -13.69 13.75
N ARG A 131 6.55 -12.97 14.81
CA ARG A 131 7.83 -13.17 15.49
C ARG A 131 8.01 -14.68 15.73
N PRO A 132 9.15 -15.29 15.34
CA PRO A 132 9.37 -16.69 15.67
C PRO A 132 9.16 -16.84 17.18
N LYS A 133 8.26 -17.73 17.58
CA LYS A 133 8.14 -18.12 18.98
C LYS A 133 9.47 -18.77 19.32
N ARG A 134 10.20 -18.16 20.26
CA ARG A 134 11.32 -18.83 20.92
C ARG A 134 10.79 -19.99 21.76
#